data_AF-A0A6N3BB87-F1
#
_entry.id   AF-A0A6N3BB87-F1
#
_cell.length_a   1.000
_cell.length_b   1.000
_cell.length_c   1.000
_cell.angle_alpha   90.00
_cell.angle_beta   90.00
_cell.angle_gamma   90.00
#
_symmetry.space_group_name_H-M   'P 1'
#
loop_
_entity.id
_entity.type
_entity.pdbx_description
1 polymer ?
#
loop_
_entity_poly.entity_id
_entity_poly.type
_entity_poly.pdbx_seq_one_letter_code
_entity_poly.pdbx_strand_id
1 'polypeptide(L)'
;MFKQIFDKTNGTPKLIQSVVDEETGVECFVYDESKYTEEMPPSELYEPISYKNGKWQGISYEEWDYNRSVEEDEEEKAPYEPNASEIMLAKAQMQVTKTANQLMKSEKEQASLALELIKKEKRLEQNEIIQAQTMKELTVKEKRLKDMELQQAKTMLEITKMKGSN
;
A
#
# COMPACT_ATOMS: atom_id res chain seq x y z
N MET A 1 22.45 27.16 -48.16
CA MET A 1 22.17 25.88 -48.85
C MET A 1 21.50 24.89 -47.90
N PHE A 2 20.83 23.85 -48.41
CA PHE A 2 20.26 22.77 -47.59
C PHE A 2 20.97 21.45 -47.88
N LYS A 3 21.10 20.59 -46.87
CA LYS A 3 21.68 19.25 -46.97
C LYS A 3 20.82 18.26 -46.20
N GLN A 4 20.70 17.04 -46.71
CA GLN A 4 19.97 15.96 -46.05
C GLN A 4 20.94 15.09 -45.24
N ILE A 5 20.56 14.76 -44.02
CA ILE A 5 21.24 13.83 -43.12
C ILE A 5 20.22 12.78 -42.64
N PHE A 6 20.70 11.64 -42.15
CA PHE A 6 19.88 10.52 -41.71
C PHE A 6 20.16 10.21 -40.24
N ASP A 7 19.09 9.96 -39.46
CA ASP A 7 19.22 9.54 -38.08
C ASP A 7 19.78 8.10 -38.01
N LYS A 8 20.91 7.91 -37.34
CA LYS A 8 21.60 6.61 -37.21
C LYS A 8 20.75 5.54 -36.52
N THR A 9 19.69 5.92 -35.80
CA THR A 9 18.83 4.98 -35.07
C THR A 9 17.76 4.31 -35.93
N ASN A 10 17.28 4.98 -36.99
CA ASN A 10 16.13 4.51 -37.76
C ASN A 10 16.15 4.95 -39.24
N GLY A 11 17.21 5.61 -39.71
CA GLY A 11 17.34 6.05 -41.11
C GLY A 11 16.43 7.22 -41.49
N THR A 12 15.76 7.88 -40.53
CA THR A 12 14.83 8.98 -40.84
C THR A 12 15.59 10.16 -41.46
N PRO A 13 15.17 10.65 -42.63
CA PRO A 13 15.80 11.79 -43.27
C PRO A 13 15.46 13.10 -42.56
N LYS A 14 16.45 13.96 -42.41
CA LYS A 14 16.34 15.31 -41.85
C LYS A 14 17.07 16.31 -42.71
N LEU A 15 16.43 17.45 -42.97
CA LEU A 15 17.04 18.54 -43.71
C LEU A 15 17.71 19.53 -42.75
N ILE A 16 18.96 19.89 -43.01
CA ILE A 16 19.71 20.91 -42.27
C ILE A 16 20.06 22.07 -43.21
N GLN A 17 20.12 23.28 -42.66
CA GLN A 17 20.51 24.49 -43.37
C GLN A 17 21.97 24.82 -43.07
N SER A 18 22.70 25.36 -44.05
CA SER A 18 24.03 25.89 -43.80
C SER A 18 23.97 27.10 -42.86
N VAL A 19 24.97 27.20 -42.00
CA VAL A 19 25.22 28.32 -41.11
C VAL A 19 26.51 29.00 -41.58
N VAL A 20 26.57 30.32 -41.53
CA VAL A 20 27.80 31.06 -41.83
C VAL A 20 28.68 31.01 -40.59
N ASP A 21 29.88 30.48 -40.73
CA ASP A 21 30.88 30.48 -39.66
C ASP A 21 31.42 31.91 -39.46
N GLU A 22 31.27 32.46 -38.25
CA GLU A 22 31.63 33.84 -37.91
C GLU A 22 33.15 34.10 -37.99
N GLU A 23 33.99 33.06 -37.90
CA GLU A 23 35.46 33.20 -37.97
C GLU A 23 36.01 33.18 -39.41
N THR A 24 35.39 32.42 -40.31
CA THR A 24 35.92 32.17 -41.66
C THR A 24 35.06 32.76 -42.78
N GLY A 25 33.81 33.15 -42.49
CA GLY A 25 32.85 33.65 -43.47
C GLY A 25 32.38 32.59 -44.48
N VAL A 26 32.67 31.31 -44.24
CA VAL A 26 32.31 30.19 -45.11
C VAL A 26 31.02 29.54 -44.61
N GLU A 27 30.13 29.17 -45.53
CA GLU A 27 28.93 28.38 -45.20
C GLU A 27 29.32 26.94 -44.84
N CYS A 28 29.01 26.50 -43.62
CA CYS A 28 29.23 25.13 -43.15
C CYS A 28 27.92 24.48 -42.67
N PHE A 29 27.90 23.15 -42.63
CA PHE A 29 26.78 22.38 -42.09
C PHE A 29 27.16 21.81 -40.74
N VAL A 30 26.45 22.20 -39.69
CA VAL A 30 26.72 21.77 -38.32
C VAL A 30 25.64 20.78 -37.90
N TYR A 31 26.03 19.54 -37.58
CA TYR A 31 25.14 18.52 -37.03
C TYR A 31 25.89 17.59 -36.07
N ASP A 32 25.14 16.88 -35.24
CA ASP A 32 25.68 15.90 -34.30
C ASP A 32 26.06 14.61 -35.04
N GLU A 33 27.34 14.49 -35.43
CA GLU A 33 27.88 13.30 -36.10
C GLU A 33 27.73 12.01 -35.28
N SER A 34 27.50 12.08 -33.96
CA SER A 34 27.25 10.88 -33.16
C SER A 34 25.85 10.30 -33.41
N LYS A 35 24.88 11.15 -33.76
CA LYS A 35 23.47 10.79 -33.97
C LYS A 35 23.07 10.72 -35.43
N TYR A 36 23.70 11.52 -36.29
CA TYR A 36 23.34 11.62 -37.69
C TYR A 36 24.49 11.19 -38.58
N THR A 37 24.14 10.66 -39.75
CA THR A 37 25.07 10.32 -40.82
C THR A 37 24.60 10.94 -42.13
N GLU A 38 25.52 11.19 -43.05
CA GLU A 38 25.17 11.62 -44.42
C GLU A 38 24.88 10.42 -45.33
N GLU A 39 25.28 9.22 -44.89
CA GLU A 39 25.09 7.99 -45.65
C GLU A 39 23.62 7.57 -45.62
N MET A 40 23.01 7.49 -46.80
CA MET A 40 21.64 7.01 -46.95
C MET A 40 21.55 5.51 -46.63
N PRO A 41 20.53 5.07 -45.87
CA PRO A 41 20.29 3.65 -45.67
C PRO A 41 20.06 2.93 -47.02
N PRO A 42 20.71 1.78 -47.26
CA PRO A 42 20.45 0.96 -48.44
C PRO A 42 18.97 0.57 -48.54
N SER A 43 18.42 0.63 -49.75
CA SER A 43 17.01 0.29 -50.01
C SER A 43 16.66 -1.19 -49.80
N GLU A 44 17.67 -2.06 -49.70
CA GLU A 44 17.51 -3.49 -49.47
C GLU A 44 17.31 -3.84 -47.99
N LEU A 45 17.55 -2.88 -47.08
CA LEU A 45 17.37 -3.05 -45.65
C LEU A 45 15.97 -2.60 -45.23
N TYR A 46 15.29 -3.48 -44.50
CA TYR A 46 13.99 -3.24 -43.91
C TYR A 46 14.11 -3.01 -42.41
N GLU A 47 13.11 -2.34 -41.84
CA GLU A 47 13.06 -2.03 -40.41
C GLU A 47 13.04 -3.30 -39.55
N PRO A 48 13.66 -3.30 -38.36
CA PRO A 48 14.40 -2.21 -37.74
C PRO A 48 15.80 -2.01 -38.36
N ILE A 49 16.11 -0.77 -38.79
CA ILE A 49 17.41 -0.39 -39.35
C ILE A 49 18.24 0.43 -38.36
N SER A 50 19.57 0.26 -38.35
CA SER A 50 20.49 1.05 -37.51
C SER A 50 21.87 1.20 -38.14
N TYR A 51 22.55 2.32 -37.88
CA TYR A 51 23.89 2.60 -38.39
C TYR A 51 24.95 2.22 -37.34
N LYS A 52 25.66 1.11 -37.55
CA LYS A 52 26.67 0.57 -36.63
C LYS A 52 27.97 0.29 -37.37
N ASN A 53 29.11 0.61 -36.75
CA ASN A 53 30.45 0.38 -37.30
C ASN A 53 30.65 0.98 -38.72
N GLY A 54 30.03 2.14 -38.99
CA GLY A 54 30.13 2.81 -40.29
C GLY A 54 29.34 2.13 -41.42
N LYS A 55 28.36 1.29 -41.10
CA LYS A 55 27.46 0.66 -42.07
C LYS A 55 26.04 0.58 -41.53
N TRP A 56 25.07 0.67 -42.43
CA TRP A 56 23.69 0.36 -42.12
C TRP A 56 23.50 -1.15 -41.91
N GLN A 57 22.77 -1.51 -40.87
CA GLN A 57 22.36 -2.86 -40.53
C GLN A 57 20.84 -2.88 -40.42
N GLY A 58 20.21 -3.89 -41.00
CA GLY A 58 18.77 -4.10 -40.96
C GLY A 58 18.46 -5.55 -41.30
N ILE A 59 17.19 -5.84 -41.55
CA ILE A 59 16.74 -7.17 -41.95
C ILE A 59 16.40 -7.21 -43.44
N SER A 60 16.35 -8.41 -44.01
CA SER A 60 15.92 -8.58 -45.41
C SER A 60 14.41 -8.40 -45.56
N TYR A 61 13.95 -8.21 -46.79
CA TYR A 61 12.51 -8.19 -47.09
C TYR A 61 11.81 -9.46 -46.61
N GLU A 62 12.41 -10.63 -46.84
CA GLU A 62 11.83 -11.93 -46.46
C GLU A 62 11.69 -12.07 -44.95
N GLU A 63 12.68 -11.62 -44.18
CA GLU A 63 12.63 -11.64 -42.71
C GLU A 63 11.63 -10.61 -42.18
N TRP A 64 11.52 -9.44 -42.82
CA TRP A 64 10.55 -8.42 -42.46
C TRP A 64 9.11 -8.89 -42.70
N ASP A 65 8.85 -9.47 -43.87
CA ASP A 65 7.55 -10.00 -44.27
C ASP A 65 7.12 -11.17 -43.36
N TYR A 66 8.05 -12.08 -43.04
CA TYR A 66 7.80 -13.16 -42.11
C TYR A 66 7.44 -12.65 -40.71
N ASN A 67 8.24 -11.75 -40.12
CA ASN A 67 7.98 -11.22 -38.78
C ASN A 67 6.62 -10.53 -38.71
N ARG A 68 6.27 -9.77 -39.74
CA ARG A 68 4.99 -9.08 -39.84
C ARG A 68 3.82 -10.05 -39.98
N SER A 69 3.97 -11.12 -40.76
CA SER A 69 2.92 -12.15 -40.88
C SER A 69 2.65 -12.87 -39.57
N VAL A 70 3.70 -13.12 -38.76
CA VAL A 70 3.56 -13.73 -37.43
C VAL A 70 2.86 -12.78 -36.45
N GLU A 71 3.16 -11.47 -36.50
CA GLU A 71 2.49 -10.46 -35.67
C GLU A 71 1.01 -10.28 -36.07
N GLU A 72 0.69 -10.26 -37.36
CA GLU A 72 -0.69 -10.22 -37.86
C GLU A 72 -1.49 -11.46 -37.41
N ASP A 73 -0.90 -12.66 -37.41
CA ASP A 73 -1.50 -13.89 -36.87
C ASP A 73 -1.69 -13.87 -35.32
N GLU A 74 -0.91 -13.08 -34.58
CA GLU A 74 -1.06 -12.91 -33.13
C GLU A 74 -2.09 -11.86 -32.76
N GLU A 75 -2.19 -10.75 -33.50
CA GLU A 75 -3.21 -9.71 -33.30
C GLU A 75 -4.62 -10.18 -33.70
N GLU A 76 -4.74 -11.11 -34.67
CA GLU A 76 -6.03 -11.71 -35.06
C GLU A 76 -6.57 -12.77 -34.08
N LYS A 77 -5.82 -13.14 -33.03
CA LYS A 77 -6.36 -14.01 -31.97
C LYS A 77 -7.43 -13.24 -31.22
N ALA A 78 -8.69 -13.60 -31.48
CA ALA A 78 -9.85 -13.08 -30.77
C ALA A 78 -9.58 -13.05 -29.25
N PRO A 79 -10.03 -12.00 -28.53
CA PRO A 79 -9.86 -11.91 -27.08
C PRO A 79 -10.27 -13.21 -26.42
N TYR A 80 -9.48 -13.67 -25.44
CA TYR A 80 -9.79 -14.89 -24.72
C TYR A 80 -11.17 -14.79 -24.07
N GLU A 81 -12.12 -15.58 -24.57
CA GLU A 81 -13.45 -15.72 -23.97
C GLU A 81 -13.45 -16.94 -23.05
N PRO A 82 -13.48 -16.73 -21.72
CA PRO A 82 -13.51 -17.85 -20.79
C PRO A 82 -14.79 -18.65 -20.97
N ASN A 83 -14.65 -19.97 -20.94
CA ASN A 83 -15.79 -20.87 -21.06
C ASN A 83 -16.68 -20.83 -19.80
N ALA A 84 -17.87 -21.40 -19.89
CA ALA A 84 -18.84 -21.40 -18.78
C ALA A 84 -18.28 -22.04 -17.49
N SER A 85 -17.44 -23.07 -17.59
CA SER A 85 -16.82 -23.72 -16.44
C SER A 85 -15.80 -22.82 -15.76
N GLU A 86 -15.01 -22.06 -16.51
CA GLU A 86 -14.06 -21.08 -15.96
C GLU A 86 -14.76 -19.93 -15.26
N ILE A 87 -15.84 -19.41 -15.86
CA ILE A 87 -16.68 -18.39 -15.23
C ILE A 87 -17.27 -18.92 -13.92
N MET A 88 -17.76 -20.17 -13.92
CA MET A 88 -18.32 -20.80 -12.73
C MET A 88 -17.26 -21.02 -11.65
N LEU A 89 -16.07 -21.48 -12.02
CA LEU A 89 -14.95 -21.66 -11.11
C LEU A 89 -14.52 -20.32 -10.48
N ALA A 90 -14.42 -19.26 -11.28
CA ALA A 90 -14.11 -17.92 -10.80
C ALA A 90 -15.16 -17.41 -9.80
N LYS A 91 -16.45 -17.61 -10.09
CA LYS A 91 -17.55 -17.26 -9.18
C LYS A 91 -17.46 -18.05 -7.87
N ALA A 92 -17.20 -19.35 -7.93
CA ALA A 92 -17.04 -20.19 -6.75
C ALA A 92 -15.85 -19.74 -5.91
N GLN A 93 -14.70 -19.48 -6.54
CA GLN A 93 -13.50 -18.97 -5.85
C GLN A 93 -13.76 -17.61 -5.20
N MET A 94 -14.49 -16.73 -5.87
CA MET A 94 -14.89 -15.44 -5.31
C MET A 94 -15.80 -15.62 -4.08
N GLN A 95 -16.76 -16.55 -4.14
CA GLN A 95 -17.66 -16.84 -3.02
C GLN A 95 -16.89 -17.40 -1.83
N VAL A 96 -16.00 -18.38 -2.04
CA VAL A 96 -15.12 -18.94 -0.99
C VAL A 96 -14.26 -17.85 -0.36
N THR A 97 -13.70 -16.96 -1.18
CA THR A 97 -12.87 -15.85 -0.69
C THR A 97 -13.70 -14.86 0.14
N LYS A 98 -14.93 -14.55 -0.29
CA LYS A 98 -15.85 -13.69 0.45
C LYS A 98 -16.22 -14.29 1.81
N THR A 99 -16.57 -15.58 1.84
CA THR A 99 -16.95 -16.26 3.09
C THR A 99 -15.77 -16.38 4.04
N ALA A 100 -14.57 -16.72 3.53
CA ALA A 100 -13.35 -16.76 4.34
C ALA A 100 -13.04 -15.39 4.98
N ASN A 101 -13.18 -14.30 4.22
CA ASN A 101 -12.98 -12.95 4.75
C ASN A 101 -14.02 -12.56 5.81
N GLN A 102 -15.28 -12.96 5.63
CA GLN A 102 -16.33 -12.73 6.63
C GLN A 102 -16.07 -13.53 7.91
N LEU A 103 -15.65 -14.79 7.78
CA LEU A 103 -15.29 -15.64 8.91
C LEU A 103 -14.14 -15.02 9.71
N MET A 104 -13.07 -14.61 9.05
CA MET A 104 -11.91 -13.97 9.70
C MET A 104 -12.31 -12.69 10.46
N LYS A 105 -13.22 -11.88 9.90
CA LYS A 105 -13.75 -10.70 10.59
C LYS A 105 -14.53 -11.11 11.85
N SER A 106 -15.39 -12.11 11.74
CA SER A 106 -16.17 -12.61 12.88
C SER A 106 -15.28 -13.19 13.97
N GLU A 107 -14.25 -13.97 13.62
CA GLU A 107 -13.27 -14.49 14.58
C GLU A 107 -12.52 -13.36 15.31
N LYS A 108 -12.13 -12.30 14.58
CA LYS A 108 -11.50 -11.12 15.19
C LYS A 108 -12.43 -10.40 16.16
N GLU A 109 -13.70 -10.23 15.79
CA GLU A 109 -14.72 -9.64 16.66
C GLU A 109 -14.93 -10.50 17.92
N GLN A 110 -15.07 -11.83 17.76
CA GLN A 110 -15.18 -12.76 18.88
C GLN A 110 -13.96 -12.69 19.82
N ALA A 111 -12.74 -12.67 19.28
CA ALA A 111 -11.53 -12.52 20.07
C ALA A 111 -11.51 -11.18 20.84
N SER A 112 -11.95 -10.09 20.19
CA SER A 112 -12.04 -8.78 20.83
C SER A 112 -13.06 -8.75 21.98
N LEU A 113 -14.22 -9.40 21.79
CA LEU A 113 -15.25 -9.53 22.82
C LEU A 113 -14.76 -10.38 23.99
N ALA A 114 -14.07 -11.49 23.71
CA ALA A 114 -13.48 -12.34 24.74
C ALA A 114 -12.46 -11.56 25.59
N LEU A 115 -11.60 -10.75 24.97
CA LEU A 115 -10.67 -9.88 25.69
C LEU A 115 -11.40 -8.82 26.52
N GLU A 116 -12.50 -8.26 26.02
CA GLU A 116 -13.30 -7.29 26.78
C GLU A 116 -13.99 -7.95 27.98
N LEU A 117 -14.50 -9.18 27.83
CA LEU A 117 -15.09 -9.96 28.92
C LEU A 117 -14.05 -10.23 30.02
N ILE A 118 -12.86 -10.72 29.67
CA ILE A 118 -11.79 -10.95 30.64
C ILE A 118 -11.44 -9.65 31.41
N LYS A 119 -11.37 -8.52 30.71
CA LYS A 119 -11.13 -7.21 31.36
C LYS A 119 -12.27 -6.83 32.31
N LYS A 120 -13.52 -7.08 31.93
CA LYS A 120 -14.70 -6.81 32.76
C LYS A 120 -14.74 -7.72 33.99
N GLU A 121 -14.45 -9.01 33.84
CA GLU A 121 -14.33 -9.96 34.95
C GLU A 121 -13.27 -9.52 35.95
N LYS A 122 -12.07 -9.15 35.49
CA LYS A 122 -11.02 -8.63 36.37
C LYS A 122 -11.44 -7.37 37.13
N ARG A 123 -12.19 -6.46 36.48
CA ARG A 123 -12.72 -5.26 37.13
C ARG A 123 -13.79 -5.59 38.17
N LEU A 124 -14.63 -6.60 37.91
CA LEU A 124 -15.63 -7.09 38.86
C LEU A 124 -14.95 -7.67 40.10
N GLU A 125 -13.96 -8.55 39.93
CA GLU A 125 -13.18 -9.12 41.03
C GLU A 125 -12.53 -8.02 41.90
N GLN A 126 -11.91 -7.01 41.26
CA GLN A 126 -11.36 -5.86 41.99
C GLN A 126 -12.42 -5.08 42.76
N ASN A 127 -13.60 -4.87 42.17
CA ASN A 127 -14.70 -4.19 42.84
C ASN A 127 -15.22 -4.99 44.04
N GLU A 128 -15.33 -6.32 43.92
CA GLU A 128 -15.73 -7.20 45.02
C GLU A 128 -14.72 -7.14 46.18
N ILE A 129 -13.43 -7.14 45.89
CA ILE A 129 -12.37 -6.97 46.90
C ILE A 129 -12.50 -5.62 47.61
N ILE A 130 -12.70 -4.54 46.85
CA ILE A 130 -12.87 -3.18 47.42
C ILE A 130 -14.12 -3.11 48.29
N GLN A 131 -15.23 -3.70 47.86
CA GLN A 131 -16.46 -3.77 48.65
C GLN A 131 -16.25 -4.53 49.96
N ALA A 132 -15.58 -5.69 49.91
CA ALA A 132 -15.27 -6.48 51.10
C ALA A 132 -14.38 -5.70 52.09
N GLN A 133 -13.36 -4.99 51.60
CA GLN A 133 -12.51 -4.13 52.42
C GLN A 133 -13.31 -2.98 53.06
N THR A 134 -14.16 -2.32 52.28
CA THR A 134 -15.02 -1.23 52.76
C THR A 134 -15.95 -1.72 53.87
N MET A 135 -16.59 -2.87 53.70
CA MET A 135 -17.45 -3.48 54.71
C MET A 135 -16.69 -3.82 55.99
N LYS A 136 -15.46 -4.33 55.86
CA LYS A 136 -14.59 -4.59 57.02
C LYS A 136 -14.26 -3.31 57.78
N GLU A 137 -13.91 -2.23 57.07
CA GLU A 137 -13.63 -0.93 57.69
C GLU A 137 -14.86 -0.33 58.38
N LEU A 138 -16.03 -0.39 57.75
CA LEU A 138 -17.29 0.07 58.36
C LEU A 138 -17.58 -0.68 59.66
N THR A 139 -17.42 -2.02 59.65
CA THR A 139 -17.61 -2.84 60.85
C THR A 139 -16.67 -2.43 61.99
N VAL A 140 -15.40 -2.12 61.68
CA VAL A 140 -14.43 -1.63 62.67
C VAL A 140 -14.84 -0.25 63.21
N LYS A 141 -15.28 0.66 62.34
CA LYS A 141 -15.75 2.00 62.74
C LYS A 141 -17.01 1.91 63.60
N GLU A 142 -17.96 1.05 63.28
CA GLU A 142 -19.18 0.82 64.08
C GLU A 142 -18.86 0.33 65.49
N LYS A 143 -17.91 -0.61 65.63
CA LYS A 143 -17.45 -1.07 66.96
C LYS A 143 -16.86 0.09 67.77
N ARG A 144 -15.96 0.87 67.16
CA ARG A 144 -15.35 2.03 67.82
C ARG A 144 -16.39 3.08 68.25
N LEU A 145 -17.43 3.28 67.44
CA LEU A 145 -18.50 4.22 67.74
C LEU A 145 -19.31 3.76 68.97
N LYS A 146 -19.68 2.48 69.04
CA LYS A 146 -20.34 1.90 70.22
C LYS A 146 -19.50 2.00 71.49
N ASP A 147 -18.20 1.75 71.39
CA ASP A 147 -17.30 1.89 72.54
C ASP A 147 -17.23 3.34 73.04
N MET A 148 -17.21 4.31 72.12
CA MET A 148 -17.22 5.74 72.44
C MET A 148 -18.55 6.16 73.09
N GLU A 149 -19.69 5.69 72.57
CA GLU A 149 -21.01 5.94 73.17
C GLU A 149 -21.10 5.37 74.59
N LEU A 150 -20.59 4.16 74.81
CA LEU A 150 -20.54 3.54 76.14
C LEU A 150 -19.65 4.34 77.11
N GLN A 151 -18.50 4.82 76.64
CA GLN A 151 -17.62 5.68 77.44
C GLN A 151 -18.33 7.00 77.80
N GLN A 152 -18.97 7.66 76.84
CA GLN A 152 -19.74 8.89 77.09
C GLN A 152 -20.86 8.67 78.11
N ALA A 153 -21.61 7.57 78.01
CA ALA A 153 -22.66 7.22 78.96
C ALA A 153 -22.11 7.02 80.39
N LYS A 154 -20.96 6.34 80.54
CA LYS A 154 -20.29 6.16 81.83
C LYS A 154 -19.87 7.50 82.45
N THR A 155 -19.24 8.38 81.67
CA THR A 155 -18.82 9.72 82.15
C THR A 155 -20.02 10.56 82.61
N MET A 156 -21.13 10.51 81.88
CA MET A 156 -22.37 11.21 82.27
C MET A 156 -22.95 10.69 83.61
N LEU A 157 -22.89 9.38 83.84
CA LEU A 157 -23.30 8.78 85.12
C LEU A 157 -22.38 9.20 86.28
N GLU A 158 -21.08 9.30 86.05
CA GLU A 158 -20.15 9.80 87.08
C GLU A 158 -20.40 11.27 87.41
N ILE A 159 -20.60 12.13 86.39
CA ILE A 159 -20.92 13.55 86.60
C ILE A 159 -22.23 13.73 87.38
N THR A 160 -23.26 12.95 87.08
CA THR A 160 -24.55 13.02 87.81
C THR A 160 -24.42 12.56 89.26
N LYS A 161 -23.66 11.50 89.53
CA LYS A 161 -23.33 11.08 90.91
C LYS A 161 -22.60 12.16 91.70
N MET A 162 -21.64 12.85 91.07
CA MET A 162 -20.92 13.96 91.72
C MET A 162 -21.84 15.15 92.00
N LYS A 163 -22.78 15.49 91.10
CA LYS A 163 -23.72 16.60 91.29
C LYS A 163 -24.84 16.33 92.30
N GLY A 164 -25.27 15.07 92.46
CA GLY A 164 -26.31 14.69 93.42
C GLY A 164 -25.81 14.44 94.85
N SER A 165 -24.48 14.50 95.08
CA SER A 165 -23.85 14.29 96.40
C SER A 165 -23.43 15.60 97.08
N ASN A 166 -23.95 16.75 96.62
CA ASN A 166 -23.76 18.09 97.21
C ASN A 166 -25.09 18.67 97.68
#